data_AF-A0A060BSD4-F1
#
_entry.id   AF-A0A060BSD4-F1
#
_cell.length_a   1.000
_cell.length_b   1.000
_cell.length_c   1.000
_cell.angle_alpha   90.00
_cell.angle_beta   90.00
_cell.angle_gamma   90.00
#
_symmetry.space_group_name_H-M   'P 1'
#
loop_
_entity.id
_entity.type
_entity.pdbx_description
1 polymer ?
#
loop_
_entity_poly.entity_id
_entity_poly.type
_entity_poly.pdbx_seq_one_letter_code
_entity_poly.pdbx_strand_id
1 'polypeptide(L)' 'MIIRLSEELIINSNKTIDARGANVHIAFGAQISIQFVQNVIIHGLHIHDIKPGNGGMIRDSLRHYGFRTKSDGD' A
#
# COMPACT_ATOMS: atom_id res chain seq x y z
N MET A 1 3.24 -9.82 12.51
CA MET A 1 2.53 -8.52 12.55
C MET A 1 1.54 -8.50 11.41
N ILE A 2 0.27 -8.17 11.68
CA ILE A 2 -0.76 -8.01 10.65
C ILE A 2 -1.11 -6.53 10.57
N ILE A 3 -1.02 -5.94 9.38
CA ILE A 3 -1.41 -4.57 9.09
C ILE A 3 -2.62 -4.62 8.17
N ARG A 4 -3.71 -4.01 8.61
CA ARG A 4 -4.90 -3.79 7.81
C ARG A 4 -4.89 -2.36 7.29
N LEU A 5 -4.81 -2.20 5.98
CA LEU A 5 -4.91 -0.89 5.33
C LEU A 5 -6.38 -0.50 5.23
N SER A 6 -6.73 0.70 5.72
CA SER A 6 -8.09 1.23 5.62
C SER A 6 -8.44 1.63 4.19
N GLU A 7 -7.46 2.18 3.47
CA GLU A 7 -7.51 2.58 2.06
C GLU A 7 -6.13 2.31 1.43
N GLU A 8 -5.99 2.48 0.11
CA GLU A 8 -4.73 2.15 -0.61
C GLU A 8 -3.50 2.79 0.06
N LEU A 9 -2.42 2.00 0.21
CA LEU A 9 -1.10 2.54 0.56
C LEU A 9 -0.37 2.97 -0.72
N ILE A 10 -0.30 4.27 -0.98
CA ILE A 10 0.40 4.81 -2.15
C ILE A 10 1.91 4.87 -1.91
N ILE A 11 2.68 4.24 -2.79
CA ILE A 11 4.15 4.20 -2.69
C ILE A 11 4.79 5.25 -3.60
N ASN A 12 5.67 6.07 -3.02
CA ASN A 12 6.50 7.03 -3.76
C ASN A 12 7.77 6.39 -4.35
N SER A 13 8.40 7.11 -5.28
CA SER A 13 9.74 6.77 -5.78
C SER A 13 10.80 6.69 -4.68
N ASN A 14 11.85 5.91 -4.95
CA ASN A 14 13.02 5.73 -4.06
C ASN A 14 12.59 5.22 -2.67
N LYS A 15 11.92 4.07 -2.63
CA LYS A 15 11.46 3.42 -1.39
C LYS A 15 11.83 1.95 -1.39
N THR A 16 12.20 1.46 -0.21
CA THR A 16 12.31 0.03 0.07
C THR A 16 11.36 -0.29 1.23
N ILE A 17 10.47 -1.25 1.02
CA ILE A 17 9.71 -1.91 2.08
C ILE A 17 10.32 -3.30 2.23
N ASP A 18 10.98 -3.51 3.36
CA ASP A 18 11.72 -4.74 3.65
C ASP A 18 11.22 -5.35 4.95
N ALA A 19 10.69 -6.56 4.86
CA ALA A 19 10.22 -7.33 6.00
C ALA A 19 11.16 -8.50 6.36
N ARG A 20 12.39 -8.55 5.83
CA ARG A 20 13.37 -9.56 6.28
C ARG A 20 13.56 -9.51 7.80
N GLY A 21 13.62 -10.69 8.41
CA GLY A 21 13.75 -10.83 9.87
C GLY A 21 12.44 -10.61 10.65
N ALA A 22 11.33 -10.32 9.98
CA ALA A 22 10.01 -10.20 10.60
C ALA A 22 8.94 -10.94 9.77
N ASN A 23 7.92 -11.48 10.44
CA ASN A 23 6.76 -12.01 9.75
C ASN A 23 5.68 -10.91 9.62
N VAL A 24 5.63 -10.22 8.48
CA VAL A 24 4.74 -9.08 8.25
C VAL A 24 3.71 -9.41 7.17
N HIS A 25 2.44 -9.25 7.53
CA HIS A 25 1.30 -9.47 6.65
C HIS A 25 0.58 -8.14 6.39
N ILE A 26 0.32 -7.82 5.12
CA ILE A 26 -0.68 -6.83 4.70
C ILE A 26 -1.93 -7.61 4.31
N ALA A 27 -2.99 -7.53 5.10
CA ALA A 27 -4.17 -8.38 4.90
C ALA A 27 -5.48 -7.77 5.42
N PHE A 28 -6.59 -8.29 4.90
CA PHE A 28 -7.97 -7.97 5.31
C PHE A 28 -8.38 -6.50 5.15
N GLY A 29 -7.68 -5.79 4.27
CA GLY A 29 -7.86 -4.36 3.99
C GLY A 29 -7.49 -4.04 2.55
N ALA A 30 -7.28 -2.77 2.26
CA ALA A 30 -6.93 -2.28 0.93
C ALA A 30 -5.52 -2.71 0.48
N GLN A 31 -5.23 -2.50 -0.81
CA GLN A 31 -3.99 -2.87 -1.49
C GLN A 31 -2.85 -1.86 -1.31
N ILE A 32 -1.67 -2.22 -1.82
CA ILE A 32 -0.54 -1.29 -2.02
C ILE A 32 -0.55 -0.86 -3.48
N SER A 33 -0.45 0.45 -3.74
CA SER A 33 -0.52 0.99 -5.11
C SER A 33 0.78 1.68 -5.51
N ILE A 34 1.35 1.23 -6.63
CA ILE A 34 2.59 1.73 -7.23
C ILE A 34 2.23 2.28 -8.60
N GLN A 35 2.13 3.60 -8.72
CA GLN A 35 1.72 4.26 -9.97
C GLN A 35 2.66 5.42 -10.27
N PHE A 36 3.15 5.53 -11.50
CA PHE A 36 3.98 6.64 -11.98
C PHE A 36 5.24 6.93 -11.12
N VAL A 37 5.82 5.89 -10.51
CA VAL A 37 7.01 5.99 -9.66
C VAL A 37 8.12 5.05 -10.10
N GLN A 38 9.33 5.33 -9.65
CA GLN A 38 10.54 4.59 -10.01
C GLN A 38 11.35 4.22 -8.77
N ASN A 39 12.18 3.17 -8.90
CA ASN A 39 13.08 2.72 -7.84
C ASN A 39 12.33 2.35 -6.54
N VAL A 40 11.46 1.35 -6.65
CA VAL A 40 10.69 0.79 -5.54
C VAL A 40 11.08 -0.68 -5.37
N ILE A 41 11.45 -1.05 -4.14
CA ILE A 41 11.70 -2.44 -3.74
C ILE A 41 10.68 -2.82 -2.67
N ILE A 42 9.95 -3.91 -2.89
CA ILE A 42 9.07 -4.51 -1.89
C ILE A 42 9.53 -5.95 -1.71
N HIS A 43 9.97 -6.31 -0.50
CA HIS A 43 10.61 -7.59 -0.24
C HIS A 43 10.24 -8.17 1.12
N GLY A 44 10.01 -9.48 1.16
CA GLY A 44 9.72 -10.24 2.39
C GLY A 44 8.32 -10.03 2.99
N LEU A 45 7.42 -9.31 2.31
CA LEU A 45 6.03 -9.12 2.76
C LEU A 45 5.14 -10.28 2.34
N HIS A 46 4.23 -10.67 3.23
CA HIS A 46 3.07 -11.50 2.89
C HIS A 46 1.88 -10.59 2.59
N ILE A 47 1.33 -10.66 1.38
CA ILE A 47 0.18 -9.85 0.96
C ILE A 47 -0.93 -10.81 0.53
N HIS A 48 -2.08 -10.78 1.20
CA HIS A 48 -3.19 -11.71 0.95
C HIS A 48 -4.51 -11.17 1.54
N ASP A 49 -5.63 -11.79 1.15
CA ASP A 49 -6.98 -11.43 1.61
C ASP A 49 -7.32 -9.94 1.44
N ILE A 50 -6.79 -9.32 0.39
CA ILE A 50 -7.04 -7.91 0.07
C ILE A 50 -8.50 -7.71 -0.33
N LYS A 51 -9.01 -6.52 0.00
CA LYS A 51 -10.38 -6.09 -0.24
C LYS A 51 -10.38 -4.69 -0.86
N PRO A 52 -11.40 -4.37 -1.67
CA PRO A 52 -11.58 -3.01 -2.20
C PRO A 52 -11.61 -1.96 -1.07
N GLY A 53 -10.81 -0.90 -1.20
CA GLY A 53 -10.95 0.34 -0.44
C GLY A 53 -11.98 1.25 -1.09
N ASN A 54 -12.65 2.12 -0.32
CA ASN A 54 -13.67 3.02 -0.87
C ASN A 54 -13.06 4.20 -1.65
N GLY A 55 -11.76 4.46 -1.47
CA GLY A 55 -11.07 5.63 -2.01
C GLY A 55 -11.32 6.88 -1.16
N GLY A 56 -11.24 8.05 -1.80
CA GLY A 56 -11.34 9.36 -1.15
C GLY A 56 -10.02 10.12 -1.18
N MET A 57 -9.83 11.05 -0.23
CA MET A 57 -8.59 11.81 -0.12
C MET A 57 -7.53 10.97 0.60
N ILE A 58 -6.56 10.46 -0.15
CA ILE A 58 -5.48 9.62 0.36
C ILE A 58 -4.17 10.40 0.31
N ARG A 59 -3.42 10.37 1.41
CA ARG A 59 -2.10 11.01 1.49
C ARG A 59 -1.11 10.20 0.67
N ASP A 60 -0.60 10.79 -0.41
CA ASP A 60 0.43 10.15 -1.24
C ASP A 60 1.83 10.68 -0.94
N SER A 61 1.99 11.80 -0.24
CA SER A 61 3.30 12.32 0.19
C SER A 61 3.20 13.15 1.47
N LEU A 62 4.34 13.61 1.99
CA LEU A 62 4.35 14.44 3.21
C LEU A 62 3.54 15.74 3.07
N ARG A 63 3.30 16.24 1.86
CA ARG A 63 2.64 17.54 1.64
C ARG A 63 1.42 17.47 0.73
N HIS A 64 1.03 16.29 0.26
CA HIS A 64 -0.01 16.15 -0.75
C HIS A 64 -0.98 15.00 -0.41
N TYR A 65 -2.25 15.24 -0.77
CA TYR A 65 -3.33 14.27 -0.78
C TYR A 65 -3.91 14.24 -2.19
N GLY A 66 -3.99 13.05 -2.78
CA GLY A 66 -4.66 12.81 -4.05
C GLY A 66 -6.06 12.25 -3.83
N PHE A 67 -6.99 12.63 -4.71
CA PHE A 67 -8.28 11.95 -4.77
C PHE A 67 -8.11 10.58 -5.46
N ARG A 68 -8.63 9.53 -4.83
CA ARG A 68 -8.59 8.15 -5.31
C ARG A 68 -10.01 7.60 -5.42
N THR A 69 -10.28 6.88 -6.50
CA THR A 69 -11.53 6.12 -6.63
C THR A 69 -11.45 4.83 -5.83
N LYS A 70 -12.57 4.11 -5.74
CA LYS A 70 -12.62 2.76 -5.19
C LYS A 70 -11.51 1.90 -5.79
N SER A 71 -10.77 1.18 -4.94
CA SER A 71 -9.69 0.30 -5.37
C SER A 71 -10.23 -1.07 -5.78
N ASP A 72 -9.44 -1.82 -6.56
CA ASP A 72 -9.89 -3.09 -7.14
C ASP A 72 -9.97 -4.22 -6.10
N GLY A 73 -9.11 -4.19 -5.09
CA GLY A 73 -9.04 -5.22 -4.05
C GLY A 73 -8.36 -6.49 -4.53
N ASP A 74 -7.18 -6.35 -5.14
CA ASP A 74 -6.33 -7.37 -5.77
C ASP A 74 -5.49 -8.20 -4.79
#